data_AF-A0A8R1TUW3-F1
#
_entry.id   AF-A0A8R1TUW3-F1
#
_cell.length_a   1.000
_cell.length_b   1.000
_cell.length_c   1.000
_cell.angle_alpha   90.00
_cell.angle_beta   90.00
_cell.angle_gamma   90.00
#
_symmetry.space_group_name_H-M   'P 1'
#
loop_
_entity.id
_entity.type
_entity.pdbx_description
1 polymer ?
#
loop_
_entity_poly.entity_id
_entity_poly.type
_entity_poly.pdbx_seq_one_letter_code
_entity_poly.pdbx_strand_id
1 'polypeptide(L)'
;MIQIKRSVSLETPLGFFQILPRELLHDLFDRISVHQLIIISLTSSIFNSEVRCYLLLENASRKFLAETTTHMMKNIVDLDPFYVWGILLKASTIIMDSWSRRSFLASFYCKNGNIINWPGWGRCFMAFCEKWDFHECEALMYMVLYFTELNQLLCEVLREEAGKYPSLEMEIRERLRGLFLSHSAKDERDYGFWISAILRTQETTKLQGKLFMIIFGPLKFIEIGRQIIDWEVLCNGSIILEHLHAKLLGPLVLGIHHLMSISNLGYYAWTNSQLSILMEEISTIPCIWTLDNFAALLALCPQIFRIALFTRLSEGRMNEAAHIFHAVKTILHRRGIFVSAAISDVMLKIFRALPEINRRLFLSSLLKTESDQLSGLLLATPYLYQQKELIGLIVFVKYVKGFSLKTIYEQIEMPREACEFCRRARARHKTRKKAGSYWYSSRGLGRLDWKQKTAKFHKKSPALLVMRNSKQRISGVDKQNEFEINPRLRDLVDLFKKENEIEEVPSPKDSASILLESASNVEIIDDSIQSPVLNDVRNQMSKETMLVTESKSTKKPSLAHFKIAETTLQQCADLLQSLPIITRKTDIGDGV
;
A
#
# COMPACT_ATOMS: atom_id res chain seq x y z
N MET A 1 29.31 -4.30 59.74
CA MET A 1 30.28 -3.40 59.08
C MET A 1 31.44 -4.25 58.56
N ILE A 2 31.33 -4.79 57.35
CA ILE A 2 32.44 -5.54 56.73
C ILE A 2 33.42 -4.49 56.24
N GLN A 3 34.57 -4.35 56.91
CA GLN A 3 35.72 -3.67 56.34
C GLN A 3 36.17 -4.49 55.13
N ILE A 4 35.67 -4.15 53.94
CA ILE A 4 36.25 -4.62 52.68
C ILE A 4 37.63 -3.97 52.60
N LYS A 5 38.65 -4.70 53.05
CA LYS A 5 40.06 -4.37 52.84
C LYS A 5 40.23 -4.07 51.35
N ARG A 6 40.51 -2.80 51.03
CA ARG A 6 40.93 -2.31 49.72
C ARG A 6 42.26 -2.96 49.32
N SER A 7 42.27 -4.23 48.91
CA SER A 7 43.47 -4.86 48.32
C SER A 7 43.23 -6.24 47.69
N VAL A 8 42.11 -6.46 46.99
CA VAL A 8 42.03 -7.58 46.04
C VAL A 8 41.59 -7.04 44.69
N SER A 9 42.56 -6.73 43.82
CA SER A 9 42.31 -6.63 42.39
C SER A 9 42.03 -8.04 41.87
N LEU A 10 40.82 -8.54 42.08
CA LEU A 10 40.36 -9.73 41.38
C LEU A 10 40.20 -9.33 39.92
N GLU A 11 41.20 -9.64 39.09
CA GLU A 11 41.14 -9.60 37.63
C GLU A 11 40.23 -10.72 37.12
N THR A 12 38.99 -10.74 37.60
CA THR A 12 38.00 -11.72 37.21
C THR A 12 36.91 -10.97 36.46
N PRO A 13 36.23 -11.60 35.48
CA PRO A 13 35.37 -10.83 34.58
C PRO A 13 34.09 -10.28 35.24
N LEU A 14 33.86 -10.59 36.53
CA LEU A 14 32.83 -10.01 37.40
C LEU A 14 33.40 -9.03 38.45
N GLY A 15 34.72 -8.90 38.56
CA GLY A 15 35.39 -8.11 39.59
C GLY A 15 34.90 -8.47 41.01
N PHE A 16 34.58 -7.45 41.81
CA PHE A 16 34.07 -7.64 43.17
C PHE A 16 32.77 -8.46 43.26
N PHE A 17 31.96 -8.52 42.19
CA PHE A 17 30.71 -9.27 42.19
C PHE A 17 30.93 -10.78 42.17
N GLN A 18 32.12 -11.27 41.83
CA GLN A 18 32.40 -12.71 41.90
C GLN A 18 32.34 -13.25 43.34
N ILE A 19 32.53 -12.37 44.33
CA ILE A 19 32.46 -12.72 45.75
C ILE A 19 31.00 -13.01 46.16
N LEU A 20 30.02 -12.48 45.43
CA LEU A 20 28.61 -12.66 45.76
C LEU A 20 28.11 -14.02 45.27
N PRO A 21 27.40 -14.79 46.11
CA PRO A 21 26.56 -15.90 45.66
C PRO A 21 25.62 -15.44 44.56
N ARG A 22 25.33 -16.35 43.63
CA ARG A 22 24.50 -16.07 42.45
C ARG A 22 23.13 -15.52 42.83
N GLU A 23 22.58 -16.01 43.92
CA GLU A 23 21.28 -15.60 44.47
C GLU A 23 21.29 -14.11 44.86
N LEU A 24 22.35 -13.64 45.53
CA LEU A 24 22.47 -12.22 45.90
C LEU A 24 22.68 -11.31 44.68
N LEU A 25 23.38 -11.81 43.64
CA LEU A 25 23.51 -11.09 42.38
C LEU A 25 22.15 -10.94 41.68
N HIS A 26 21.33 -11.99 41.69
CA HIS A 26 19.98 -11.94 41.13
C HIS A 26 19.03 -11.06 41.96
N ASP A 27 19.15 -11.05 43.30
CA ASP A 27 18.43 -10.12 44.17
C ASP A 27 18.80 -8.66 43.88
N LEU A 28 20.07 -8.39 43.52
CA LEU A 28 20.49 -7.08 43.05
C LEU A 28 19.83 -6.72 41.72
N PHE A 29 19.78 -7.66 40.77
CA PHE A 29 19.11 -7.49 39.47
C PHE A 29 17.61 -7.17 39.60
N ASP A 30 16.94 -7.72 40.62
CA ASP A 30 15.55 -7.38 40.94
C ASP A 30 15.39 -5.91 41.35
N ARG A 31 16.39 -5.32 42.02
CA ARG A 31 16.32 -3.95 42.57
C ARG A 31 16.72 -2.84 41.61
N ILE A 32 17.50 -3.14 40.58
CA ILE A 32 17.93 -2.14 39.59
C ILE A 32 16.94 -2.03 38.42
N SER A 33 16.93 -0.92 37.71
CA SER A 33 16.08 -0.74 36.52
C SER A 33 16.49 -1.65 35.35
N VAL A 34 15.57 -1.92 34.42
CA VAL A 34 15.85 -2.66 33.18
C VAL A 34 16.93 -1.96 32.33
N HIS A 35 16.98 -0.63 32.36
CA HIS A 35 18.07 0.14 31.73
C HIS A 35 19.45 -0.19 32.30
N GLN A 36 19.55 -0.28 33.62
CA GLN A 36 20.80 -0.68 34.27
C GLN A 36 21.15 -2.14 33.94
N LEU A 37 20.16 -3.04 33.85
CA LEU A 37 20.38 -4.41 33.39
C LEU A 37 20.90 -4.46 31.94
N ILE A 38 20.38 -3.61 31.05
CA ILE A 38 20.88 -3.48 29.67
C ILE A 38 22.37 -3.11 29.71
N ILE A 39 22.73 -2.06 30.46
CA ILE A 39 24.12 -1.63 30.60
C ILE A 39 24.98 -2.77 31.13
N ILE A 40 24.59 -3.40 32.25
CA ILE A 40 25.31 -4.53 32.87
C ILE A 40 25.52 -5.66 31.88
N SER A 41 24.49 -6.04 31.11
CA SER A 41 24.57 -7.13 30.14
C SER A 41 25.59 -6.87 29.01
N LEU A 42 25.95 -5.61 28.76
CA LEU A 42 26.93 -5.19 27.75
C LEU A 42 28.34 -5.00 28.32
N THR A 43 28.54 -5.15 29.64
CA THR A 43 29.83 -4.88 30.28
C THR A 43 30.85 -6.02 30.15
N SER A 44 30.40 -7.28 30.28
CA SER A 44 31.26 -8.46 30.13
C SER A 44 30.45 -9.67 29.69
N SER A 45 31.09 -10.66 29.08
CA SER A 45 30.45 -11.92 28.69
C SER A 45 29.90 -12.70 29.89
N ILE A 46 30.50 -12.55 31.07
CA ILE A 46 29.99 -13.21 32.29
C ILE A 46 28.74 -12.50 32.79
N PHE A 47 28.74 -11.16 32.91
CA PHE A 47 27.52 -10.43 33.25
C PHE A 47 26.40 -10.67 32.25
N ASN A 48 26.73 -10.75 30.96
CA ASN A 48 25.80 -11.13 29.91
C ASN A 48 25.14 -12.50 30.18
N SER A 49 25.95 -13.50 30.57
CA SER A 49 25.47 -14.83 30.93
C SER A 49 24.62 -14.84 32.21
N GLU A 50 25.01 -14.08 33.24
CA GLU A 50 24.23 -13.99 34.48
C GLU A 50 22.88 -13.28 34.26
N VAL A 51 22.86 -12.21 33.48
CA VAL A 51 21.61 -11.55 33.09
C VAL A 51 20.71 -12.51 32.30
N ARG A 52 21.25 -13.30 31.37
CA ARG A 52 20.44 -14.33 30.68
C ARG A 52 19.84 -15.34 31.64
N CYS A 53 20.60 -15.84 32.61
CA CYS A 53 20.08 -16.79 33.58
C CYS A 53 18.99 -16.14 34.45
N TYR A 54 19.20 -14.91 34.90
CA TYR A 54 18.21 -14.12 35.63
C TYR A 54 16.90 -13.96 34.85
N LEU A 55 16.97 -13.62 33.55
CA LEU A 55 15.80 -13.43 32.68
C LEU A 55 14.91 -14.67 32.57
N LEU A 56 15.44 -15.86 32.83
CA LEU A 56 14.69 -17.12 32.86
C LEU A 56 14.21 -17.52 34.27
N LEU A 57 14.48 -16.70 35.30
CA LEU A 57 13.99 -16.90 36.69
C LEU A 57 12.61 -16.31 36.91
N GLU A 58 11.94 -16.75 37.97
CA GLU A 58 10.57 -16.32 38.27
C GLU A 58 10.51 -14.86 38.72
N ASN A 59 11.58 -14.36 39.33
CA ASN A 59 11.66 -12.97 39.75
C ASN A 59 11.65 -12.02 38.55
N ALA A 60 12.40 -12.34 37.49
CA ALA A 60 12.37 -11.57 36.24
C ALA A 60 10.98 -11.59 35.59
N SER A 61 10.29 -12.74 35.59
CA SER A 61 8.91 -12.86 35.10
C SER A 61 7.95 -11.95 35.89
N ARG A 62 8.02 -11.98 37.22
CA ARG A 62 7.22 -11.10 38.09
C ARG A 62 7.52 -9.62 37.85
N LYS A 63 8.80 -9.26 37.64
CA LYS A 63 9.21 -7.89 37.33
C LYS A 63 8.66 -7.43 35.97
N PHE A 64 8.82 -8.25 34.93
CA PHE A 64 8.27 -7.97 33.61
C PHE A 64 6.74 -7.78 33.66
N LEU A 65 6.03 -8.67 34.35
CA LEU A 65 4.58 -8.57 34.54
C LEU A 65 4.18 -7.28 35.27
N ALA A 66 4.90 -6.91 36.34
CA ALA A 66 4.60 -5.70 37.11
C ALA A 66 4.79 -4.41 36.30
N GLU A 67 5.89 -4.32 35.55
CA GLU A 67 6.19 -3.15 34.70
C GLU A 67 5.21 -3.04 33.54
N THR A 68 4.92 -4.15 32.85
CA THR A 68 3.98 -4.17 31.71
C THR A 68 2.53 -3.90 32.13
N THR A 69 2.07 -4.46 33.24
CA THR A 69 0.72 -4.21 33.78
C THR A 69 0.55 -2.74 34.19
N THR A 70 1.57 -2.15 34.82
CA THR A 70 1.55 -0.73 35.21
C THR A 70 1.42 0.18 33.99
N HIS A 71 2.15 -0.12 32.92
CA HIS A 71 2.04 0.60 31.66
C HIS A 71 0.66 0.47 31.03
N MET A 72 0.11 -0.74 30.96
CA MET A 72 -1.24 -0.98 30.42
C MET A 72 -2.34 -0.23 31.19
N MET A 73 -2.17 -0.02 32.49
CA MET A 73 -3.15 0.71 33.31
C MET A 73 -3.00 2.23 33.26
N LYS A 74 -1.76 2.74 33.16
CA LYS A 74 -1.51 4.16 33.38
C LYS A 74 -1.40 4.99 32.11
N ASN A 75 -1.16 4.43 30.93
CA ASN A 75 -0.94 5.16 29.66
C ASN A 75 0.04 6.37 29.75
N ILE A 76 0.83 6.48 30.82
CA ILE A 76 1.58 7.70 31.21
C ILE A 76 3.07 7.38 31.46
N VAL A 77 3.54 6.17 31.18
CA VAL A 77 4.97 5.89 31.34
C VAL A 77 5.70 6.43 30.11
N ASP A 78 6.70 7.30 30.32
CA ASP A 78 7.53 7.90 29.26
C ASP A 78 8.23 6.87 28.36
N LEU A 79 8.28 5.61 28.82
CA LEU A 79 8.95 4.53 28.11
C LEU A 79 8.14 3.23 28.15
N ASP A 80 7.91 2.66 26.97
CA ASP A 80 7.18 1.40 26.80
C ASP A 80 8.00 0.21 27.35
N PRO A 81 7.55 -0.47 28.41
CA PRO A 81 8.30 -1.55 29.02
C PRO A 81 8.54 -2.69 28.04
N PHE A 82 7.58 -3.03 27.17
CA PHE A 82 7.78 -4.10 26.20
C PHE A 82 8.98 -3.83 25.28
N TYR A 83 9.09 -2.61 24.75
CA TYR A 83 10.23 -2.19 23.95
C TYR A 83 11.55 -2.32 24.74
N VAL A 84 11.61 -1.80 25.98
CA VAL A 84 12.83 -1.83 26.81
C VAL A 84 13.28 -3.25 27.11
N TRP A 85 12.34 -4.14 27.44
CA TRP A 85 12.63 -5.55 27.64
C TRP A 85 13.12 -6.23 26.36
N GLY A 86 12.58 -5.86 25.20
CA GLY A 86 13.11 -6.29 23.91
C GLY A 86 14.57 -5.89 23.68
N ILE A 87 14.95 -4.66 24.07
CA ILE A 87 16.35 -4.20 24.05
C ILE A 87 17.21 -5.01 25.04
N LEU A 88 16.70 -5.32 26.24
CA LEU A 88 17.41 -6.16 27.21
C LEU A 88 17.67 -7.56 26.66
N LEU A 89 16.66 -8.20 26.06
CA LEU A 89 16.80 -9.51 25.42
C LEU A 89 17.83 -9.47 24.29
N LYS A 90 17.86 -8.39 23.50
CA LYS A 90 18.86 -8.19 22.45
C LYS A 90 20.27 -8.09 23.04
N ALA A 91 20.43 -7.29 24.08
CA ALA A 91 21.71 -7.06 24.74
C ALA A 91 22.23 -8.34 25.43
N SER A 92 21.37 -9.06 26.15
CA SER A 92 21.70 -10.32 26.84
C SER A 92 22.04 -11.47 25.88
N THR A 93 21.66 -11.36 24.61
CA THR A 93 21.91 -12.40 23.60
C THR A 93 22.94 -12.00 22.54
N ILE A 94 23.61 -10.85 22.69
CA ILE A 94 24.51 -10.29 21.67
C ILE A 94 25.71 -11.19 21.31
N ILE A 95 26.14 -12.05 22.24
CA ILE A 95 27.27 -12.98 22.06
C ILE A 95 26.84 -14.36 21.53
N MET A 96 25.55 -14.58 21.32
CA MET A 96 24.98 -15.86 20.87
C MET A 96 24.85 -15.87 19.34
N ASP A 97 24.88 -17.06 18.73
CA ASP A 97 24.54 -17.22 17.32
C ASP A 97 23.04 -16.95 17.08
N SER A 98 22.66 -16.65 15.83
CA SER A 98 21.30 -16.23 15.49
C SER A 98 20.22 -17.26 15.87
N TRP A 99 20.51 -18.57 15.85
CA TRP A 99 19.55 -19.59 16.26
C TRP A 99 19.35 -19.57 17.77
N SER A 100 20.44 -19.56 18.53
CA SER A 100 20.41 -19.50 20.00
C SER A 100 19.73 -18.23 20.51
N ARG A 101 19.94 -17.09 19.84
CA ARG A 101 19.25 -15.81 20.16
C ARG A 101 17.73 -15.95 20.06
N ARG A 102 17.23 -16.52 18.96
CA ARG A 102 15.79 -16.71 18.76
C ARG A 102 15.21 -17.74 19.74
N SER A 103 15.92 -18.84 19.99
CA SER A 103 15.54 -19.86 20.98
C SER A 103 15.42 -19.28 22.40
N PHE A 104 16.32 -18.37 22.76
CA PHE A 104 16.25 -17.65 24.04
C PHE A 104 15.00 -16.74 24.12
N LEU A 105 14.69 -16.00 23.06
CA LEU A 105 13.46 -15.20 22.99
C LEU A 105 12.22 -16.08 23.13
N ALA A 106 12.16 -17.22 22.44
CA ALA A 106 11.05 -18.17 22.56
C ALA A 106 10.90 -18.68 23.99
N SER A 107 12.01 -19.00 24.67
CA SER A 107 12.00 -19.44 26.07
C SER A 107 11.48 -18.36 27.01
N PHE A 108 11.92 -17.11 26.81
CA PHE A 108 11.43 -15.96 27.56
C PHE A 108 9.93 -15.73 27.31
N TYR A 109 9.48 -15.83 26.06
CA TYR A 109 8.06 -15.71 25.71
C TYR A 109 7.24 -16.80 26.38
N CYS A 110 7.60 -18.09 26.23
CA CYS A 110 6.84 -19.20 26.81
C CYS A 110 6.68 -19.07 28.33
N LYS A 111 7.68 -18.51 29.02
CA LYS A 111 7.61 -18.26 30.45
C LYS A 111 6.63 -17.14 30.83
N ASN A 112 6.46 -16.15 29.96
CA ASN A 112 5.63 -14.96 30.16
C ASN A 112 4.37 -14.97 29.26
N GLY A 113 4.03 -16.12 28.67
CA GLY A 113 2.99 -16.25 27.64
C GLY A 113 1.56 -16.02 28.15
N ASN A 114 1.40 -15.97 29.47
CA ASN A 114 0.16 -15.56 30.13
C ASN A 114 -0.16 -14.07 29.95
N ILE A 115 0.80 -13.23 29.53
CA ILE A 115 0.58 -11.82 29.24
C ILE A 115 -0.02 -11.67 27.84
N ILE A 116 -1.35 -11.58 27.78
CA ILE A 116 -2.11 -11.40 26.54
C ILE A 116 -2.05 -9.92 26.10
N ASN A 117 -0.94 -9.52 25.49
CA ASN A 117 -0.79 -8.21 24.87
C ASN A 117 0.03 -8.32 23.59
N TRP A 118 -0.63 -8.68 22.48
CA TRP A 118 0.02 -8.87 21.18
C TRP A 118 0.76 -7.63 20.68
N PRO A 119 0.20 -6.39 20.77
CA PRO A 119 0.93 -5.18 20.40
C PRO A 119 2.19 -4.93 21.24
N GLY A 120 2.12 -5.20 22.54
CA GLY A 120 3.27 -5.12 23.45
C GLY A 120 4.36 -6.10 23.03
N TRP A 121 4.00 -7.39 22.87
CA TRP A 121 4.94 -8.39 22.36
C TRP A 121 5.53 -8.01 21.01
N GLY A 122 4.74 -7.44 20.10
CA GLY A 122 5.23 -6.91 18.83
C GLY A 122 6.33 -5.87 19.02
N ARG A 123 6.13 -4.88 19.90
CA ARG A 123 7.17 -3.87 20.20
C ARG A 123 8.42 -4.47 20.85
N CYS A 124 8.25 -5.49 21.70
CA CYS A 124 9.37 -6.26 22.25
C CYS A 124 10.18 -6.97 21.13
N PHE A 125 9.50 -7.62 20.20
CA PHE A 125 10.14 -8.32 19.07
C PHE A 125 10.85 -7.35 18.11
N MET A 126 10.21 -6.22 17.79
CA MET A 126 10.82 -5.20 16.94
C MET A 126 12.08 -4.59 17.58
N ALA A 127 12.05 -4.35 18.89
CA ALA A 127 13.25 -3.93 19.63
C ALA A 127 14.35 -5.01 19.60
N PHE A 128 13.96 -6.28 19.74
CA PHE A 128 14.88 -7.41 19.73
C PHE A 128 15.62 -7.57 18.39
N CYS A 129 14.88 -7.49 17.28
CA CYS A 129 15.42 -7.62 15.92
C CYS A 129 15.83 -6.29 15.28
N GLU A 130 15.84 -5.20 16.04
CA GLU A 130 16.18 -3.88 15.51
C GLU A 130 17.58 -3.93 14.87
N LYS A 131 17.70 -3.45 13.62
CA LYS A 131 18.93 -3.47 12.79
C LYS A 131 19.38 -4.86 12.30
N TRP A 132 18.59 -5.91 12.50
CA TRP A 132 18.81 -7.17 11.79
C TRP A 132 18.49 -7.00 10.31
N ASP A 133 19.06 -7.85 9.46
CA ASP A 133 18.64 -7.90 8.06
C ASP A 133 17.28 -8.60 7.90
N PHE A 134 16.65 -8.42 6.74
CA PHE A 134 15.32 -8.96 6.47
C PHE A 134 15.24 -10.49 6.51
N HIS A 135 16.33 -11.19 6.17
CA HIS A 135 16.37 -12.65 6.20
C HIS A 135 16.39 -13.17 7.64
N GLU A 136 17.17 -12.55 8.52
CA GLU A 136 17.15 -12.88 9.95
C GLU A 136 15.82 -12.52 10.61
N CYS A 137 15.19 -11.41 10.19
CA CYS A 137 13.85 -11.00 10.63
C CYS A 137 12.77 -12.01 10.21
N GLU A 138 12.83 -12.52 8.98
CA GLU A 138 11.92 -13.56 8.50
C GLU A 138 12.10 -14.86 9.30
N ALA A 139 13.35 -15.28 9.57
CA ALA A 139 13.61 -16.45 10.41
C ALA A 139 13.06 -16.27 11.84
N LEU A 140 13.14 -15.05 12.38
CA LEU A 140 12.49 -14.72 13.65
C LEU A 140 10.96 -14.79 13.55
N MET A 141 10.37 -14.26 12.47
CA MET A 141 8.92 -14.31 12.22
C MET A 141 8.41 -15.75 12.28
N TYR A 142 9.04 -16.67 11.55
CA TYR A 142 8.64 -18.09 11.56
C TYR A 142 8.69 -18.70 12.96
N MET A 143 9.70 -18.34 13.76
CA MET A 143 9.80 -18.82 15.14
C MET A 143 8.68 -18.22 16.01
N VAL A 144 8.39 -16.91 15.87
CA VAL A 144 7.28 -16.25 16.56
C VAL A 144 5.95 -16.91 16.21
N LEU A 145 5.68 -17.15 14.92
CA LEU A 145 4.46 -17.82 14.48
C LEU A 145 4.32 -19.23 15.08
N TYR A 146 5.44 -19.93 15.29
CA TYR A 146 5.46 -21.25 15.90
C TYR A 146 5.16 -21.21 17.40
N PHE A 147 5.91 -20.45 18.20
CA PHE A 147 5.74 -20.44 19.66
C PHE A 147 4.52 -19.65 20.14
N THR A 148 3.92 -18.82 19.28
CA THR A 148 2.62 -18.17 19.54
C THR A 148 1.44 -18.99 19.03
N GLU A 149 1.67 -20.23 18.57
CA GLU A 149 0.65 -21.14 18.02
C GLU A 149 -0.10 -20.61 16.78
N LEU A 150 0.32 -19.45 16.24
CA LEU A 150 -0.33 -18.80 15.13
C LEU A 150 -0.25 -19.61 13.84
N ASN A 151 0.82 -20.39 13.66
CA ASN A 151 0.93 -21.35 12.55
C ASN A 151 -0.18 -22.41 12.57
N GLN A 152 -0.58 -22.89 13.75
CA GLN A 152 -1.64 -23.89 13.87
C GLN A 152 -2.99 -23.27 13.50
N LEU A 153 -3.27 -22.07 14.03
CA LEU A 153 -4.47 -21.30 13.70
C LEU A 153 -4.56 -20.97 12.20
N LEU A 154 -3.46 -20.53 11.59
CA LEU A 154 -3.39 -20.24 10.16
C LEU A 154 -3.71 -21.51 9.33
N CYS A 155 -3.11 -22.65 9.67
CA CYS A 155 -3.36 -23.92 8.99
C CYS A 155 -4.81 -24.39 9.11
N GLU A 156 -5.43 -24.21 10.28
CA GLU A 156 -6.82 -24.58 10.55
C GLU A 156 -7.81 -23.67 9.79
N VAL A 157 -7.62 -22.35 9.86
CA VAL A 157 -8.59 -21.37 9.35
C VAL A 157 -8.44 -21.15 7.84
N LEU A 158 -7.23 -21.09 7.30
CA LEU A 158 -7.03 -20.66 5.89
C LEU A 158 -7.49 -21.72 4.87
N ARG A 159 -7.45 -23.00 5.22
CA ARG A 159 -7.88 -24.11 4.34
C ARG A 159 -9.40 -24.20 4.17
N GLU A 160 -10.12 -23.56 5.06
CA GLU A 160 -11.57 -23.65 5.15
C GLU A 160 -12.27 -22.53 4.37
N GLU A 161 -13.59 -22.52 4.32
CA GLU A 161 -14.33 -21.41 3.71
C GLU A 161 -14.17 -20.11 4.51
N ALA A 162 -14.23 -18.96 3.84
CA ALA A 162 -14.13 -17.67 4.53
C ALA A 162 -15.39 -17.42 5.36
N GLY A 163 -15.23 -16.99 6.60
CA GLY A 163 -16.32 -16.82 7.56
C GLY A 163 -16.76 -18.09 8.28
N LYS A 164 -16.13 -19.26 8.01
CA LYS A 164 -16.44 -20.51 8.73
C LYS A 164 -16.09 -20.42 10.22
N TYR A 165 -14.98 -19.74 10.55
CA TYR A 165 -14.50 -19.56 11.93
C TYR A 165 -14.28 -18.09 12.29
N PRO A 166 -15.36 -17.27 12.45
CA PRO A 166 -15.22 -15.83 12.62
C PRO A 166 -14.38 -15.41 13.84
N SER A 167 -14.42 -16.18 14.93
CA SER A 167 -13.62 -15.92 16.13
C SER A 167 -12.13 -16.17 15.89
N LEU A 168 -11.78 -17.29 15.26
CA LEU A 168 -10.38 -17.63 14.97
C LEU A 168 -9.80 -16.70 13.90
N GLU A 169 -10.60 -16.30 12.90
CA GLU A 169 -10.20 -15.29 11.91
C GLU A 169 -9.85 -13.95 12.58
N MET A 170 -10.67 -13.51 13.53
CA MET A 170 -10.41 -12.30 14.31
C MET A 170 -9.18 -12.43 15.21
N GLU A 171 -9.01 -13.58 15.85
CA GLU A 171 -7.82 -13.86 16.67
C GLU A 171 -6.53 -13.83 15.83
N ILE A 172 -6.54 -14.45 14.64
CA ILE A 172 -5.42 -14.38 13.70
C ILE A 172 -5.12 -12.93 13.32
N ARG A 173 -6.15 -12.15 12.98
CA ARG A 173 -6.03 -10.72 12.67
C ARG A 173 -5.38 -9.95 13.81
N GLU A 174 -5.87 -10.11 15.03
CA GLU A 174 -5.38 -9.40 16.22
C GLU A 174 -3.94 -9.78 16.55
N ARG A 175 -3.61 -11.07 16.49
CA ARG A 175 -2.25 -11.58 16.73
C ARG A 175 -1.28 -11.07 15.67
N LEU A 176 -1.58 -11.25 14.37
CA LEU A 176 -0.69 -10.80 13.29
C LEU A 176 -0.49 -9.28 13.31
N ARG A 177 -1.57 -8.51 13.47
CA ARG A 177 -1.46 -7.05 13.56
C ARG A 177 -0.70 -6.65 14.81
N GLY A 178 -1.01 -7.21 15.97
CA GLY A 178 -0.33 -6.91 17.22
C GLY A 178 1.18 -7.19 17.13
N LEU A 179 1.54 -8.40 16.72
CA LEU A 179 2.92 -8.87 16.69
C LEU A 179 3.77 -8.16 15.63
N PHE A 180 3.20 -7.88 14.45
CA PHE A 180 4.01 -7.45 13.29
C PHE A 180 3.59 -6.15 12.63
N LEU A 181 2.39 -5.60 12.87
CA LEU A 181 1.90 -4.41 12.12
C LEU A 181 1.44 -3.25 13.02
N SER A 182 1.43 -3.41 14.35
CA SER A 182 0.97 -2.40 15.29
C SER A 182 2.08 -1.49 15.81
N HIS A 183 3.32 -1.75 15.41
CA HIS A 183 4.46 -0.94 15.79
C HIS A 183 4.51 0.32 14.92
N SER A 184 4.87 1.46 15.53
CA SER A 184 5.08 2.72 14.83
C SER A 184 6.36 2.66 14.00
N ALA A 185 6.37 1.86 12.92
CA ALA A 185 7.44 1.91 11.95
C ALA A 185 7.37 3.27 11.25
N LYS A 186 8.32 4.16 11.57
CA LYS A 186 8.55 5.38 10.79
C LYS A 186 8.92 5.05 9.33
N ASP A 187 9.42 3.84 9.09
CA ASP A 187 9.86 3.37 7.78
C ASP A 187 8.74 2.56 7.09
N GLU A 188 8.22 3.11 5.99
CA GLU A 188 7.22 2.41 5.15
C GLU A 188 7.75 1.05 4.64
N ARG A 189 9.07 0.91 4.51
CA ARG A 189 9.72 -0.33 4.04
C ARG A 189 9.54 -1.48 5.02
N ASP A 190 9.65 -1.20 6.32
CA ASP A 190 9.51 -2.24 7.35
C ASP A 190 8.08 -2.78 7.34
N TYR A 191 7.09 -1.89 7.24
CA TYR A 191 5.69 -2.29 7.17
C TYR A 191 5.39 -3.15 5.92
N GLY A 192 5.86 -2.73 4.75
CA GLY A 192 5.72 -3.52 3.51
C GLY A 192 6.41 -4.88 3.60
N PHE A 193 7.63 -4.93 4.16
CA PHE A 193 8.36 -6.16 4.40
C PHE A 193 7.55 -7.15 5.24
N TRP A 194 7.01 -6.71 6.39
CA TRP A 194 6.24 -7.60 7.28
C TRP A 194 4.99 -8.15 6.61
N ILE A 195 4.25 -7.33 5.85
CA ILE A 195 3.10 -7.84 5.07
C ILE A 195 3.59 -8.90 4.06
N SER A 196 4.64 -8.61 3.30
CA SER A 196 5.19 -9.51 2.29
C SER A 196 5.61 -10.84 2.91
N ALA A 197 6.37 -10.81 4.00
CA ALA A 197 6.82 -12.00 4.71
C ALA A 197 5.64 -12.82 5.24
N ILE A 198 4.64 -12.17 5.86
CA ILE A 198 3.43 -12.84 6.36
C ILE A 198 2.66 -13.52 5.23
N LEU A 199 2.42 -12.84 4.11
CA LEU A 199 1.69 -13.43 2.99
C LEU A 199 2.47 -14.61 2.39
N ARG A 200 3.80 -14.50 2.28
CA ARG A 200 4.66 -15.54 1.72
C ARG A 200 4.76 -16.80 2.58
N THR A 201 4.22 -16.80 3.80
CA THR A 201 4.00 -18.03 4.57
C THR A 201 2.99 -18.97 3.90
N GLN A 202 2.20 -18.46 2.94
CA GLN A 202 1.17 -19.20 2.23
C GLN A 202 1.62 -19.60 0.83
N GLU A 203 1.40 -20.88 0.49
CA GLU A 203 1.88 -21.51 -0.75
C GLU A 203 1.16 -21.03 -2.02
N THR A 204 -0.13 -20.67 -1.91
CA THR A 204 -0.96 -20.31 -3.06
C THR A 204 -1.44 -18.86 -2.99
N THR A 205 -1.63 -18.24 -4.15
CA THR A 205 -2.15 -16.85 -4.25
C THR A 205 -3.54 -16.71 -3.64
N LYS A 206 -4.38 -17.75 -3.75
CA LYS A 206 -5.69 -17.81 -3.11
C LYS A 206 -5.60 -17.70 -1.58
N LEU A 207 -4.70 -18.47 -0.96
CA LEU A 207 -4.48 -18.40 0.49
C LEU A 207 -3.84 -17.06 0.89
N GLN A 208 -2.95 -16.51 0.07
CA GLN A 208 -2.42 -15.16 0.27
C GLN A 208 -3.53 -14.09 0.24
N GLY A 209 -4.46 -14.18 -0.72
CA GLY A 209 -5.62 -13.30 -0.80
C GLY A 209 -6.55 -13.44 0.41
N LYS A 210 -6.87 -14.67 0.83
CA LYS A 210 -7.66 -14.92 2.04
C LYS A 210 -6.98 -14.34 3.28
N LEU A 211 -5.68 -14.59 3.45
CA LEU A 211 -4.91 -14.05 4.57
C LEU A 211 -4.85 -12.53 4.53
N PHE A 212 -4.68 -11.92 3.35
CA PHE A 212 -4.71 -10.47 3.19
C PHE A 212 -6.07 -9.89 3.62
N MET A 213 -7.17 -10.54 3.24
CA MET A 213 -8.51 -10.15 3.70
C MET A 213 -8.69 -10.35 5.20
N ILE A 214 -8.16 -11.44 5.77
CA ILE A 214 -8.14 -11.61 7.22
C ILE A 214 -7.38 -10.46 7.87
N ILE A 215 -6.24 -10.03 7.34
CA ILE A 215 -5.46 -8.94 7.94
C ILE A 215 -6.12 -7.58 7.71
N PHE A 216 -6.65 -7.25 6.53
CA PHE A 216 -7.03 -5.89 6.14
C PHE A 216 -8.49 -5.67 5.72
N GLY A 217 -9.26 -6.74 5.50
CA GLY A 217 -10.66 -6.67 5.12
C GLY A 217 -11.57 -5.94 6.13
N PRO A 218 -12.76 -5.52 5.69
CA PRO A 218 -13.70 -4.73 6.48
C PRO A 218 -14.22 -5.49 7.71
N LEU A 219 -14.71 -4.73 8.70
CA LEU A 219 -15.24 -5.24 9.96
C LEU A 219 -16.71 -4.85 10.11
N LYS A 220 -17.52 -5.75 10.69
CA LYS A 220 -18.86 -5.45 11.20
C LYS A 220 -18.95 -5.77 12.68
N PHE A 221 -19.80 -5.02 13.38
CA PHE A 221 -20.15 -5.29 14.78
C PHE A 221 -21.32 -6.25 14.83
N ILE A 222 -21.20 -7.32 15.62
CA ILE A 222 -22.34 -8.22 15.92
C ILE A 222 -23.03 -7.75 17.21
N GLU A 223 -22.22 -7.48 18.23
CA GLU A 223 -22.65 -7.08 19.58
C GLU A 223 -21.71 -5.98 20.10
N ILE A 224 -22.07 -5.36 21.22
CA ILE A 224 -21.24 -4.33 21.87
C ILE A 224 -19.86 -4.92 22.16
N GLY A 225 -18.83 -4.35 21.53
CA GLY A 225 -17.43 -4.76 21.71
C GLY A 225 -16.97 -5.96 20.87
N ARG A 226 -17.88 -6.67 20.18
CA ARG A 226 -17.52 -7.84 19.37
C ARG A 226 -17.60 -7.53 17.87
N GLN A 227 -16.45 -7.63 17.20
CA GLN A 227 -16.33 -7.43 15.76
C GLN A 227 -16.02 -8.75 15.06
N ILE A 228 -16.44 -8.87 13.81
CA ILE A 228 -16.03 -9.93 12.89
C ILE A 228 -15.67 -9.33 11.54
N ILE A 229 -14.95 -10.10 10.73
CA ILE A 229 -14.64 -9.75 9.35
C ILE A 229 -15.94 -9.80 8.54
N ASP A 230 -16.26 -8.71 7.85
CA ASP A 230 -17.43 -8.64 7.00
C ASP A 230 -17.10 -9.05 5.57
N TRP A 231 -17.12 -10.36 5.35
CA TRP A 231 -16.77 -10.96 4.06
C TRP A 231 -17.73 -10.56 2.92
N GLU A 232 -18.97 -10.18 3.21
CA GLU A 232 -20.02 -9.97 2.20
C GLU A 232 -20.27 -8.51 1.83
N VAL A 233 -19.80 -7.56 2.65
CA VAL A 233 -20.09 -6.12 2.48
C VAL A 233 -19.65 -5.57 1.11
N LEU A 234 -18.64 -6.19 0.50
CA LEU A 234 -18.13 -5.79 -0.82
C LEU A 234 -18.77 -6.57 -1.97
N CYS A 235 -19.45 -7.69 -1.70
CA CYS A 235 -20.20 -8.46 -2.69
C CYS A 235 -21.61 -7.92 -2.91
N ASN A 236 -22.27 -7.44 -1.85
CA ASN A 236 -23.69 -7.11 -1.87
C ASN A 236 -23.91 -5.60 -2.06
N GLY A 237 -24.30 -5.21 -3.29
CA GLY A 237 -24.62 -3.83 -3.63
C GLY A 237 -23.41 -2.91 -3.72
N SER A 238 -23.63 -1.70 -4.23
CA SER A 238 -22.61 -0.65 -4.23
C SER A 238 -22.65 0.11 -2.91
N ILE A 239 -21.49 0.41 -2.33
CA ILE A 239 -21.41 1.27 -1.15
C ILE A 239 -21.82 2.69 -1.57
N ILE A 240 -23.02 3.10 -1.16
CA ILE A 240 -23.62 4.38 -1.60
C ILE A 240 -22.92 5.58 -0.94
N LEU A 241 -22.51 5.44 0.33
CA LEU A 241 -21.97 6.53 1.12
C LEU A 241 -20.45 6.63 0.96
N GLU A 242 -19.98 7.76 0.44
CA GLU A 242 -18.56 7.97 0.12
C GLU A 242 -17.63 7.82 1.32
N HIS A 243 -18.02 8.32 2.49
CA HIS A 243 -17.22 8.20 3.72
C HIS A 243 -17.05 6.74 4.19
N LEU A 244 -17.95 5.83 3.79
CA LEU A 244 -17.82 4.41 4.08
C LEU A 244 -16.76 3.75 3.18
N HIS A 245 -16.55 4.23 1.95
CA HIS A 245 -15.49 3.68 1.09
C HIS A 245 -14.12 3.81 1.73
N ALA A 246 -13.75 4.99 2.22
CA ALA A 246 -12.44 5.20 2.84
C ALA A 246 -12.29 4.37 4.12
N LYS A 247 -13.36 4.23 4.91
CA LYS A 247 -13.35 3.43 6.14
C LYS A 247 -13.22 1.92 5.89
N LEU A 248 -13.96 1.40 4.89
CA LEU A 248 -14.01 -0.04 4.59
C LEU A 248 -12.84 -0.49 3.71
N LEU A 249 -12.47 0.30 2.70
CA LEU A 249 -11.43 -0.03 1.72
C LEU A 249 -10.06 0.57 2.07
N GLY A 250 -10.00 1.60 2.93
CA GLY A 250 -8.75 2.27 3.30
C GLY A 250 -7.66 1.32 3.81
N PRO A 251 -7.95 0.40 4.75
CA PRO A 251 -6.96 -0.57 5.22
C PRO A 251 -6.45 -1.51 4.11
N LEU A 252 -7.31 -1.91 3.17
CA LEU A 252 -6.93 -2.73 2.02
C LEU A 252 -5.99 -1.95 1.08
N VAL A 253 -6.35 -0.71 0.74
CA VAL A 253 -5.52 0.19 -0.07
C VAL A 253 -4.16 0.42 0.58
N LEU A 254 -4.14 0.65 1.90
CA LEU A 254 -2.92 0.87 2.66
C LEU A 254 -2.01 -0.37 2.61
N GLY A 255 -2.56 -1.56 2.82
CA GLY A 255 -1.81 -2.81 2.70
C GLY A 255 -1.18 -3.00 1.32
N ILE A 256 -1.95 -2.77 0.25
CA ILE A 256 -1.44 -2.86 -1.13
C ILE A 256 -0.36 -1.80 -1.39
N HIS A 257 -0.58 -0.57 -0.94
CA HIS A 257 0.38 0.52 -1.08
C HIS A 257 1.72 0.20 -0.42
N HIS A 258 1.72 -0.39 0.78
CA HIS A 258 2.95 -0.81 1.43
C HIS A 258 3.67 -1.92 0.67
N LEU A 259 2.95 -2.89 0.09
CA LEU A 259 3.56 -3.90 -0.78
C LEU A 259 4.18 -3.29 -2.06
N MET A 260 3.63 -2.19 -2.57
CA MET A 260 4.21 -1.45 -3.71
C MET A 260 5.51 -0.72 -3.33
N SER A 261 5.61 -0.20 -2.12
CA SER A 261 6.76 0.59 -1.64
C SER A 261 8.06 -0.22 -1.45
N ILE A 262 7.99 -1.55 -1.49
CA ILE A 262 9.13 -2.46 -1.26
C ILE A 262 9.69 -3.09 -2.55
N SER A 263 9.51 -2.44 -3.69
CA SER A 263 9.94 -2.92 -5.02
C SER A 263 11.44 -3.23 -5.11
N ASN A 264 12.26 -2.68 -4.22
CA ASN A 264 13.71 -2.88 -4.15
C ASN A 264 14.18 -3.94 -3.14
N LEU A 265 13.27 -4.65 -2.45
CA LEU A 265 13.62 -5.64 -1.41
C LEU A 265 13.86 -7.07 -1.94
N GLY A 266 14.28 -7.21 -3.20
CA GLY A 266 14.65 -8.51 -3.78
C GLY A 266 13.54 -9.55 -3.68
N TYR A 267 13.78 -10.66 -2.98
CA TYR A 267 12.81 -11.75 -2.79
C TYR A 267 11.48 -11.28 -2.16
N TYR A 268 11.51 -10.24 -1.33
CA TYR A 268 10.32 -9.72 -0.66
C TYR A 268 9.53 -8.75 -1.54
N ALA A 269 10.12 -8.24 -2.63
CA ALA A 269 9.45 -7.33 -3.54
C ALA A 269 8.27 -8.01 -4.24
N TRP A 270 7.22 -7.24 -4.50
CA TRP A 270 6.05 -7.70 -5.25
C TRP A 270 6.06 -7.07 -6.64
N THR A 271 5.95 -7.91 -7.67
CA THR A 271 5.82 -7.42 -9.05
C THR A 271 4.41 -6.89 -9.29
N ASN A 272 4.23 -6.02 -10.29
CA ASN A 272 2.91 -5.55 -10.70
C ASN A 272 1.96 -6.71 -11.08
N SER A 273 2.49 -7.80 -11.65
CA SER A 273 1.70 -9.00 -11.93
C SER A 273 1.24 -9.71 -10.65
N GLN A 274 2.12 -9.89 -9.66
CA GLN A 274 1.77 -10.48 -8.37
C GLN A 274 0.73 -9.64 -7.61
N LEU A 275 0.88 -8.32 -7.62
CA LEU A 275 -0.10 -7.40 -7.04
C LEU A 275 -1.45 -7.46 -7.76
N SER A 276 -1.44 -7.58 -9.10
CA SER A 276 -2.68 -7.75 -9.87
C SER A 276 -3.40 -9.04 -9.51
N ILE A 277 -2.66 -10.16 -9.38
CA ILE A 277 -3.23 -11.44 -8.95
C ILE A 277 -3.79 -11.33 -7.54
N LEU A 278 -3.04 -10.74 -6.60
CA LEU A 278 -3.52 -10.53 -5.22
C LEU A 278 -4.83 -9.73 -5.21
N MET A 279 -4.92 -8.66 -6.00
CA MET A 279 -6.14 -7.85 -6.13
C MET A 279 -7.33 -8.67 -6.67
N GLU A 280 -7.08 -9.56 -7.63
CA GLU A 280 -8.11 -10.45 -8.16
C GLU A 280 -8.58 -11.45 -7.10
N GLU A 281 -7.66 -12.06 -6.35
CA GLU A 281 -7.98 -13.00 -5.27
C GLU A 281 -8.81 -12.34 -4.15
N ILE A 282 -8.40 -11.16 -3.67
CA ILE A 282 -9.17 -10.48 -2.60
C ILE A 282 -10.56 -10.03 -3.08
N SER A 283 -10.69 -9.69 -4.36
CA SER A 283 -11.96 -9.26 -4.97
C SER A 283 -12.91 -10.40 -5.32
N THR A 284 -12.48 -11.66 -5.12
CA THR A 284 -13.25 -12.87 -5.43
C THR A 284 -13.56 -13.73 -4.21
N ILE A 285 -13.01 -13.40 -3.03
CA ILE A 285 -13.22 -14.14 -1.77
C ILE A 285 -14.19 -13.37 -0.85
N PRO A 286 -15.23 -14.03 -0.30
CA PRO A 286 -15.71 -15.37 -0.62
C PRO A 286 -16.48 -15.41 -1.95
N CYS A 287 -16.97 -14.24 -2.38
CA CYS A 287 -17.72 -14.00 -3.59
C CYS A 287 -17.09 -12.85 -4.37
N ILE A 288 -17.45 -12.76 -5.65
CA ILE A 288 -17.02 -11.67 -6.51
C ILE A 288 -17.61 -10.36 -5.99
N TRP A 289 -16.76 -9.37 -5.77
CA TRP A 289 -17.19 -8.02 -5.39
C TRP A 289 -18.00 -7.37 -6.50
N THR A 290 -18.84 -6.40 -6.14
CA THR A 290 -19.45 -5.57 -7.17
C THR A 290 -18.38 -4.76 -7.91
N LEU A 291 -18.58 -4.55 -9.22
CA LEU A 291 -17.66 -3.76 -10.03
C LEU A 291 -17.50 -2.34 -9.48
N ASP A 292 -18.55 -1.76 -8.91
CA ASP A 292 -18.53 -0.44 -8.26
C ASP A 292 -17.59 -0.43 -7.04
N ASN A 293 -17.63 -1.46 -6.19
CA ASN A 293 -16.76 -1.55 -5.01
C ASN A 293 -15.30 -1.78 -5.39
N PHE A 294 -15.04 -2.61 -6.41
CA PHE A 294 -13.69 -2.78 -6.96
C PHE A 294 -13.19 -1.47 -7.59
N ALA A 295 -14.02 -0.78 -8.37
CA ALA A 295 -13.68 0.53 -8.92
C ALA A 295 -13.43 1.59 -7.82
N ALA A 296 -14.16 1.54 -6.71
CA ALA A 296 -13.96 2.41 -5.57
C ALA A 296 -12.60 2.18 -4.90
N LEU A 297 -12.12 0.94 -4.82
CA LEU A 297 -10.77 0.59 -4.36
C LEU A 297 -9.72 1.22 -5.28
N LEU A 298 -9.85 1.03 -6.60
CA LEU A 298 -8.92 1.58 -7.58
C LEU A 298 -8.90 3.11 -7.58
N ALA A 299 -10.05 3.74 -7.40
CA ALA A 299 -10.18 5.20 -7.37
C ALA A 299 -9.52 5.85 -6.15
N LEU A 300 -9.27 5.09 -5.06
CA LEU A 300 -8.58 5.61 -3.87
C LEU A 300 -7.07 5.77 -4.08
N CYS A 301 -6.46 4.98 -4.97
CA CYS A 301 -5.02 5.06 -5.24
C CYS A 301 -4.72 4.94 -6.74
N PRO A 302 -4.28 6.02 -7.41
CA PRO A 302 -4.01 6.02 -8.85
C PRO A 302 -2.99 4.97 -9.31
N GLN A 303 -2.03 4.60 -8.47
CA GLN A 303 -1.02 3.59 -8.81
C GLN A 303 -1.60 2.16 -8.77
N ILE A 304 -2.54 1.88 -7.85
CA ILE A 304 -3.28 0.61 -7.84
C ILE A 304 -4.14 0.49 -9.10
N PHE A 305 -4.83 1.58 -9.48
CA PHE A 305 -5.54 1.66 -10.75
C PHE A 305 -4.62 1.40 -11.95
N ARG A 306 -3.41 1.98 -11.94
CA ARG A 306 -2.40 1.75 -12.99
C ARG A 306 -2.10 0.26 -13.15
N ILE A 307 -1.77 -0.42 -12.06
CA ILE A 307 -1.41 -1.85 -12.07
C ILE A 307 -2.59 -2.68 -12.59
N ALA A 308 -3.78 -2.50 -12.00
CA ALA A 308 -4.95 -3.29 -12.36
C ALA A 308 -5.35 -3.13 -13.84
N LEU A 309 -5.28 -1.91 -14.37
CA LEU A 309 -5.62 -1.63 -15.76
C LEU A 309 -4.52 -2.10 -16.71
N PHE A 310 -3.25 -1.79 -16.43
CA PHE A 310 -2.13 -2.17 -17.29
C PHE A 310 -2.01 -3.68 -17.49
N THR A 311 -2.14 -4.46 -16.41
CA THR A 311 -2.05 -5.93 -16.47
C THR A 311 -3.16 -6.51 -17.36
N ARG A 312 -4.42 -6.08 -17.17
CA ARG A 312 -5.56 -6.49 -18.01
C ARG A 312 -5.37 -6.16 -19.49
N LEU A 313 -4.84 -4.97 -19.78
CA LEU A 313 -4.58 -4.54 -21.15
C LEU A 313 -3.44 -5.32 -21.80
N SER A 314 -2.41 -5.65 -21.03
CA SER A 314 -1.28 -6.46 -21.50
C SER A 314 -1.68 -7.90 -21.81
N GLU A 315 -2.65 -8.43 -21.06
CA GLU A 315 -3.22 -9.78 -21.25
C GLU A 315 -4.32 -9.87 -22.32
N GLY A 316 -4.64 -8.78 -23.02
CA GLY A 316 -5.67 -8.79 -24.05
C GLY A 316 -7.11 -8.66 -23.55
N ARG A 317 -7.33 -8.43 -22.25
CA ARG A 317 -8.67 -8.30 -21.62
C ARG A 317 -9.29 -6.90 -21.81
N MET A 318 -9.36 -6.45 -23.06
CA MET A 318 -9.74 -5.07 -23.44
C MET A 318 -11.16 -4.68 -23.00
N ASN A 319 -12.12 -5.61 -23.12
CA ASN A 319 -13.51 -5.36 -22.73
C ASN A 319 -13.65 -5.19 -21.21
N GLU A 320 -12.99 -6.05 -20.43
CA GLU A 320 -12.98 -5.95 -18.97
C GLU A 320 -12.33 -4.64 -18.52
N ALA A 321 -11.17 -4.31 -19.09
CA ALA A 321 -10.47 -3.05 -18.84
C ALA A 321 -11.35 -1.82 -19.15
N ALA A 322 -12.11 -1.85 -20.23
CA ALA A 322 -13.05 -0.79 -20.60
C ALA A 322 -14.18 -0.62 -19.57
N HIS A 323 -14.76 -1.73 -19.09
CA HIS A 323 -15.78 -1.70 -18.04
C HIS A 323 -15.23 -1.17 -16.71
N ILE A 324 -14.04 -1.61 -16.30
CA ILE A 324 -13.38 -1.10 -15.08
C ILE A 324 -13.07 0.39 -15.20
N PHE A 325 -12.49 0.83 -16.34
CA PHE A 325 -12.22 2.23 -16.58
C PHE A 325 -13.50 3.08 -16.49
N HIS A 326 -14.58 2.62 -17.10
CA HIS A 326 -15.88 3.28 -17.02
C HIS A 326 -16.39 3.37 -15.57
N ALA A 327 -16.31 2.28 -14.81
CA ALA A 327 -16.73 2.27 -13.41
C ALA A 327 -15.89 3.23 -12.55
N VAL A 328 -14.56 3.24 -12.70
CA VAL A 328 -13.66 4.17 -11.99
C VAL A 328 -14.00 5.62 -12.36
N LYS A 329 -14.22 5.90 -13.64
CA LYS A 329 -14.66 7.23 -14.12
C LYS A 329 -15.95 7.67 -13.43
N THR A 330 -16.93 6.78 -13.33
CA THR A 330 -18.22 7.06 -12.69
C THR A 330 -18.05 7.31 -11.18
N ILE A 331 -17.22 6.53 -10.49
CA ILE A 331 -16.90 6.76 -9.09
C ILE A 331 -16.23 8.12 -8.88
N LEU A 332 -15.19 8.44 -9.66
CA LEU A 332 -14.49 9.74 -9.56
C LEU A 332 -15.43 10.91 -9.81
N HIS A 333 -16.30 10.81 -10.82
CA HIS A 333 -17.31 11.82 -11.10
C HIS A 333 -18.31 11.99 -9.94
N ARG A 334 -18.77 10.89 -9.34
CA ARG A 334 -19.65 10.93 -8.15
C ARG A 334 -18.99 11.60 -6.95
N ARG A 335 -17.66 11.45 -6.80
CA ARG A 335 -16.85 12.13 -5.76
C ARG A 335 -16.56 13.61 -6.08
N GLY A 336 -17.05 14.13 -7.21
CA GLY A 336 -16.73 15.50 -7.65
C GLY A 336 -15.28 15.68 -8.11
N ILE A 337 -14.54 14.58 -8.32
CA ILE A 337 -13.15 14.62 -8.76
C ILE A 337 -13.13 14.67 -10.29
N PHE A 338 -12.45 15.67 -10.84
CA PHE A 338 -12.25 15.77 -12.29
C PHE A 338 -11.43 14.57 -12.78
N VAL A 339 -12.08 13.71 -13.56
CA VAL A 339 -11.48 12.49 -14.11
C VAL A 339 -10.16 12.79 -14.82
N SER A 340 -10.11 13.82 -15.68
CA SER A 340 -8.86 14.20 -16.36
C SER A 340 -7.74 14.52 -15.37
N ALA A 341 -8.02 15.28 -14.31
CA ALA A 341 -7.02 15.60 -13.31
C ALA A 341 -6.54 14.35 -12.55
N ALA A 342 -7.43 13.40 -12.26
CA ALA A 342 -7.10 12.23 -11.45
C ALA A 342 -6.36 11.11 -12.22
N ILE A 343 -6.71 10.88 -13.48
CA ILE A 343 -6.24 9.70 -14.23
C ILE A 343 -5.44 10.01 -15.49
N SER A 344 -5.34 11.25 -15.97
CA SER A 344 -4.61 11.54 -17.21
C SER A 344 -3.15 11.11 -17.16
N ASP A 345 -2.44 11.38 -16.06
CA ASP A 345 -1.03 11.00 -15.92
C ASP A 345 -0.88 9.47 -15.88
N VAL A 346 -1.77 8.76 -15.19
CA VAL A 346 -1.78 7.29 -15.14
C VAL A 346 -2.02 6.70 -16.52
N MET A 347 -3.05 7.18 -17.21
CA MET A 347 -3.39 6.73 -18.57
C MET A 347 -2.26 6.99 -19.56
N LEU A 348 -1.59 8.14 -19.44
CA LEU A 348 -0.40 8.47 -20.20
C LEU A 348 0.71 7.43 -20.02
N LYS A 349 1.04 7.12 -18.76
CA LYS A 349 2.08 6.13 -18.44
C LYS A 349 1.69 4.74 -18.97
N ILE A 350 0.41 4.35 -18.87
CA ILE A 350 -0.10 3.09 -19.43
C ILE A 350 0.04 3.05 -20.95
N PHE A 351 -0.41 4.09 -21.64
CA PHE A 351 -0.41 4.14 -23.11
C PHE A 351 1.01 4.13 -23.68
N ARG A 352 1.97 4.80 -23.01
CA ARG A 352 3.39 4.75 -23.39
C ARG A 352 3.99 3.35 -23.25
N ALA A 353 3.54 2.57 -22.28
CA ALA A 353 4.04 1.23 -22.03
C ALA A 353 3.34 0.12 -22.85
N LEU A 354 2.23 0.43 -23.53
CA LEU A 354 1.46 -0.56 -24.29
C LEU A 354 1.78 -0.53 -25.80
N PRO A 355 1.82 -1.70 -26.46
CA PRO A 355 1.85 -1.78 -27.91
C PRO A 355 0.68 -1.03 -28.54
N GLU A 356 0.93 -0.44 -29.71
CA GLU A 356 -0.07 0.39 -30.40
C GLU A 356 -1.39 -0.37 -30.67
N ILE A 357 -1.29 -1.65 -31.04
CA ILE A 357 -2.47 -2.50 -31.26
C ILE A 357 -3.34 -2.59 -30.00
N ASN A 358 -2.75 -2.73 -28.82
CA ASN A 358 -3.46 -2.81 -27.55
C ASN A 358 -4.11 -1.47 -27.19
N ARG A 359 -3.42 -0.34 -27.46
CA ARG A 359 -4.00 1.00 -27.29
C ARG A 359 -5.25 1.18 -28.14
N ARG A 360 -5.19 0.80 -29.43
CA ARG A 360 -6.31 0.91 -30.38
C ARG A 360 -7.48 0.01 -29.99
N LEU A 361 -7.20 -1.24 -29.62
CA LEU A 361 -8.23 -2.19 -29.19
C LEU A 361 -8.93 -1.72 -27.90
N PHE A 362 -8.17 -1.22 -26.92
CA PHE A 362 -8.74 -0.66 -25.70
C PHE A 362 -9.65 0.53 -25.97
N LEU A 363 -9.21 1.50 -26.79
CA LEU A 363 -10.04 2.65 -27.15
C LEU A 363 -11.33 2.24 -27.88
N SER A 364 -11.24 1.23 -28.75
CA SER A 364 -12.42 0.67 -29.41
C SER A 364 -13.38 0.03 -28.42
N SER A 365 -12.88 -0.80 -27.49
CA SER A 365 -13.69 -1.41 -26.43
C SER A 365 -14.31 -0.35 -25.51
N LEU A 366 -13.55 0.68 -25.15
CA LEU A 366 -14.05 1.79 -24.33
C LEU A 366 -15.19 2.55 -25.01
N LEU A 367 -15.03 2.92 -26.29
CA LEU A 367 -16.09 3.58 -27.06
C LEU A 367 -17.35 2.71 -27.16
N LYS A 368 -17.18 1.39 -27.32
CA LYS A 368 -18.28 0.45 -27.31
C LYS A 368 -18.99 0.41 -25.96
N THR A 369 -18.25 0.24 -24.86
CA THR A 369 -18.81 0.26 -23.50
C THR A 369 -19.57 1.55 -23.21
N GLU A 370 -19.01 2.71 -23.53
CA GLU A 370 -19.69 4.00 -23.33
C GLU A 370 -20.97 4.13 -24.19
N SER A 371 -20.93 3.64 -25.44
CA SER A 371 -22.10 3.63 -26.32
C SER A 371 -23.21 2.73 -25.77
N ASP A 372 -22.85 1.55 -25.26
CA ASP A 372 -23.81 0.59 -24.71
C ASP A 372 -24.46 1.14 -23.42
N GLN A 373 -23.68 1.78 -22.55
CA GLN A 373 -24.18 2.42 -21.32
C GLN A 373 -25.12 3.60 -21.64
N LEU A 374 -24.73 4.47 -22.58
CA LEU A 374 -25.58 5.57 -23.02
C LEU A 374 -26.89 5.06 -23.63
N SER A 375 -26.81 4.04 -24.48
CA SER A 375 -28.00 3.41 -25.06
C SER A 375 -28.94 2.91 -23.96
N GLY A 376 -28.40 2.24 -22.93
CA GLY A 376 -29.17 1.81 -21.76
C GLY A 376 -29.84 2.96 -21.02
N LEU A 377 -29.12 4.06 -20.75
CA LEU A 377 -29.66 5.24 -20.07
C LEU A 377 -30.78 5.92 -20.88
N LEU A 378 -30.57 6.07 -22.19
CA LEU A 378 -31.56 6.67 -23.11
C LEU A 378 -32.83 5.83 -23.19
N LEU A 379 -32.73 4.50 -23.05
CA LEU A 379 -33.88 3.60 -23.03
C LEU A 379 -34.59 3.56 -21.66
N ALA A 380 -33.87 3.78 -20.56
CA ALA A 380 -34.40 3.64 -19.20
C ALA A 380 -35.04 4.92 -18.63
N THR A 381 -34.67 6.12 -19.11
CA THR A 381 -35.19 7.39 -18.57
C THR A 381 -36.13 8.12 -19.54
N PRO A 382 -37.34 8.53 -19.09
CA PRO A 382 -38.18 9.47 -19.84
C PRO A 382 -37.42 10.78 -20.08
N TYR A 383 -37.53 11.34 -21.29
CA TYR A 383 -36.77 12.45 -21.90
C TYR A 383 -36.48 13.73 -21.08
N LEU A 384 -37.00 13.90 -19.86
CA LEU A 384 -37.07 15.19 -19.16
C LEU A 384 -35.80 15.59 -18.35
N TYR A 385 -34.81 14.70 -18.15
CA TYR A 385 -33.63 15.00 -17.30
C TYR A 385 -32.26 14.98 -18.01
N GLN A 386 -32.21 14.77 -19.33
CA GLN A 386 -30.99 14.36 -20.05
C GLN A 386 -29.95 15.45 -20.35
N GLN A 387 -30.13 16.72 -19.97
CA GLN A 387 -29.21 17.78 -20.43
C GLN A 387 -27.79 17.69 -19.86
N LYS A 388 -27.59 17.33 -18.58
CA LYS A 388 -26.26 17.38 -17.95
C LYS A 388 -25.35 16.22 -18.36
N GLU A 389 -25.87 15.00 -18.43
CA GLU A 389 -25.07 13.84 -18.85
C GLU A 389 -24.76 13.86 -20.35
N LEU A 390 -25.69 14.32 -21.19
CA LEU A 390 -25.47 14.48 -22.63
C LEU A 390 -24.36 15.51 -22.93
N ILE A 391 -24.27 16.60 -22.14
CA ILE A 391 -23.19 17.59 -22.27
C ILE A 391 -21.85 16.96 -21.89
N GLY A 392 -21.77 16.21 -20.78
CA GLY A 392 -20.55 15.50 -20.38
C GLY A 392 -20.06 14.53 -21.46
N LEU A 393 -20.98 13.85 -22.14
CA LEU A 393 -20.70 12.93 -23.24
C LEU A 393 -20.32 13.63 -24.54
N ILE A 394 -20.92 14.79 -24.87
CA ILE A 394 -20.48 15.62 -26.01
C ILE A 394 -19.08 16.17 -25.74
N VAL A 395 -18.78 16.57 -24.51
CA VAL A 395 -17.44 17.04 -24.10
C VAL A 395 -16.45 15.88 -24.16
N PHE A 396 -16.80 14.68 -23.70
CA PHE A 396 -15.93 13.49 -23.77
C PHE A 396 -15.73 12.99 -25.20
N VAL A 397 -16.78 12.95 -26.02
CA VAL A 397 -16.66 12.62 -27.45
C VAL A 397 -15.87 13.71 -28.17
N LYS A 398 -15.97 14.99 -27.80
CA LYS A 398 -15.07 16.04 -28.28
C LYS A 398 -13.64 15.87 -27.75
N TYR A 399 -13.46 15.40 -26.52
CA TYR A 399 -12.17 15.16 -25.89
C TYR A 399 -11.47 13.98 -26.56
N VAL A 400 -12.15 12.84 -26.75
CA VAL A 400 -11.69 11.63 -27.44
C VAL A 400 -11.56 11.84 -28.95
N LYS A 401 -12.50 12.54 -29.61
CA LYS A 401 -12.34 12.93 -31.03
C LYS A 401 -11.24 13.98 -31.21
N GLY A 402 -11.03 14.84 -30.22
CA GLY A 402 -9.98 15.85 -30.17
C GLY A 402 -8.60 15.27 -29.85
N PHE A 403 -8.55 14.10 -29.20
CA PHE A 403 -7.31 13.43 -28.81
C PHE A 403 -6.67 12.55 -29.87
N SER A 404 -7.42 12.04 -30.85
CA SER A 404 -6.87 10.93 -31.65
C SER A 404 -7.54 10.65 -32.99
N LEU A 405 -8.59 11.35 -33.43
CA LEU A 405 -9.29 10.93 -34.67
C LEU A 405 -9.22 11.91 -35.83
N LYS A 406 -8.94 13.20 -35.63
CA LYS A 406 -8.77 14.13 -36.75
C LYS A 406 -7.37 14.05 -37.35
N THR A 407 -6.34 13.92 -36.52
CA THR A 407 -4.94 13.81 -36.92
C THR A 407 -4.59 12.41 -37.45
N ILE A 408 -5.18 11.35 -36.89
CA ILE A 408 -4.94 9.95 -37.32
C ILE A 408 -5.71 9.59 -38.60
N TYR A 409 -6.87 10.21 -38.89
CA TYR A 409 -7.56 10.00 -40.17
C TYR A 409 -6.96 10.80 -41.33
N GLU A 410 -6.20 11.85 -41.06
CA GLU A 410 -5.57 12.71 -42.09
C GLU A 410 -4.12 12.31 -42.40
N GLN A 411 -3.46 11.48 -41.58
CA GLN A 411 -2.05 11.09 -41.74
C GLN A 411 -1.80 9.59 -42.01
N ILE A 412 -2.83 8.73 -41.96
CA ILE A 412 -2.71 7.33 -42.41
C ILE A 412 -3.19 7.20 -43.86
N GLU A 413 -2.26 7.29 -44.82
CA GLU A 413 -2.42 6.77 -46.17
C GLU A 413 -2.47 5.23 -46.14
N MET A 414 -3.59 4.66 -45.68
CA MET A 414 -3.83 3.23 -45.89
C MET A 414 -4.13 2.98 -47.38
N PRO A 415 -3.57 1.92 -47.98
CA PRO A 415 -3.96 1.47 -49.31
C PRO A 415 -5.48 1.32 -49.33
N ARG A 416 -6.13 2.10 -50.21
CA ARG A 416 -7.56 2.40 -50.21
C ARG A 416 -8.48 1.18 -50.49
N GLU A 417 -7.96 -0.05 -50.41
CA GLU A 417 -8.55 -1.27 -50.98
C GLU A 417 -8.66 -2.47 -50.01
N ALA A 418 -8.03 -2.44 -48.82
CA ALA A 418 -7.82 -3.65 -48.02
C ALA A 418 -8.90 -4.01 -46.96
N CYS A 419 -9.79 -3.10 -46.55
CA CYS A 419 -10.81 -3.41 -45.52
C CYS A 419 -12.24 -3.44 -46.10
N GLU A 420 -12.94 -4.57 -45.91
CA GLU A 420 -14.33 -4.77 -46.37
C GLU A 420 -15.31 -3.76 -45.76
N PHE A 421 -15.08 -3.33 -44.51
CA PHE A 421 -15.89 -2.30 -43.86
C PHE A 421 -15.80 -0.96 -44.58
N CYS A 422 -14.59 -0.54 -44.99
CA CYS A 422 -14.37 0.66 -45.81
C CYS A 422 -14.98 0.53 -47.21
N ARG A 423 -14.94 -0.68 -47.80
CA ARG A 423 -15.59 -0.99 -49.08
C ARG A 423 -17.12 -0.83 -48.98
N ARG A 424 -17.74 -1.37 -47.93
CA ARG A 424 -19.20 -1.23 -47.66
C ARG A 424 -19.59 0.21 -47.33
N ALA A 425 -18.79 0.93 -46.55
CA ALA A 425 -19.01 2.35 -46.26
C ALA A 425 -18.92 3.22 -47.52
N ARG A 426 -17.95 2.99 -48.41
CA ARG A 426 -17.87 3.67 -49.72
C ARG A 426 -19.00 3.27 -50.66
N ALA A 427 -19.41 2.01 -50.69
CA ALA A 427 -20.57 1.59 -51.48
C ALA A 427 -21.81 2.37 -51.05
N ARG A 428 -22.05 2.49 -49.73
CA ARG A 428 -23.15 3.30 -49.15
C ARG A 428 -22.99 4.81 -49.39
N HIS A 429 -21.76 5.32 -49.39
CA HIS A 429 -21.50 6.75 -49.62
C HIS A 429 -21.54 7.15 -51.10
N LYS A 430 -21.17 6.24 -52.02
CA LYS A 430 -21.32 6.39 -53.47
C LYS A 430 -22.78 6.25 -53.89
N THR A 431 -23.56 5.36 -53.27
CA THR A 431 -25.01 5.29 -53.51
C THR A 431 -25.75 6.49 -52.92
N ARG A 432 -25.34 7.06 -51.78
CA ARG A 432 -25.91 8.33 -51.27
C ARG A 432 -25.51 9.57 -52.07
N LYS A 433 -24.27 9.66 -52.59
CA LYS A 433 -23.85 10.77 -53.48
C LYS A 433 -24.48 10.69 -54.89
N LYS A 434 -24.83 9.50 -55.38
CA LYS A 434 -25.62 9.34 -56.63
C LYS A 434 -27.14 9.38 -56.41
N ALA A 435 -27.62 9.03 -55.21
CA ALA A 435 -29.04 9.15 -54.85
C ALA A 435 -29.43 10.60 -54.52
N GLY A 436 -28.50 11.46 -54.06
CA GLY A 436 -28.77 12.89 -53.90
C GLY A 436 -29.09 13.62 -55.22
N SER A 437 -28.60 13.11 -56.35
CA SER A 437 -28.92 13.58 -57.70
C SER A 437 -30.15 12.91 -58.33
N TYR A 438 -30.64 11.79 -57.77
CA TYR A 438 -31.82 11.08 -58.27
C TYR A 438 -33.08 11.40 -57.45
N TRP A 439 -32.94 11.68 -56.15
CA TRP A 439 -34.05 12.09 -55.27
C TRP A 439 -34.56 13.51 -55.55
N TYR A 440 -33.76 14.37 -56.17
CA TYR A 440 -34.15 15.75 -56.50
C TYR A 440 -34.74 15.92 -57.92
N SER A 441 -34.62 14.91 -58.79
CA SER A 441 -35.23 14.96 -60.13
C SER A 441 -36.70 14.51 -60.14
N SER A 442 -37.20 13.91 -59.06
CA SER A 442 -38.60 13.45 -58.94
C SER A 442 -39.56 14.49 -58.33
N ARG A 443 -39.12 15.75 -58.13
CA ARG A 443 -39.95 16.83 -57.54
C ARG A 443 -40.01 18.15 -58.35
N GLY A 444 -39.72 18.11 -59.65
CA GLY A 444 -40.14 19.18 -60.57
C GLY A 444 -39.58 20.59 -60.34
N LEU A 445 -38.48 20.76 -59.60
CA LEU A 445 -37.88 22.08 -59.35
C LEU A 445 -36.56 22.23 -60.12
N GLY A 446 -36.59 23.10 -61.13
CA GLY A 446 -35.45 23.40 -62.01
C GLY A 446 -34.24 23.97 -61.25
N ARG A 447 -33.05 23.53 -61.67
CA ARG A 447 -31.73 23.79 -61.06
C ARG A 447 -31.26 25.24 -61.01
N LEU A 448 -32.02 26.20 -61.55
CA LEU A 448 -31.58 27.59 -61.72
C LEU A 448 -31.96 28.53 -60.56
N ASP A 449 -32.85 28.13 -59.65
CA ASP A 449 -33.45 29.08 -58.69
C ASP A 449 -32.78 29.10 -57.29
N TRP A 450 -31.91 28.12 -56.98
CA TRP A 450 -31.28 27.99 -55.65
C TRP A 450 -30.09 28.93 -55.42
N LYS A 451 -29.29 29.23 -56.44
CA LYS A 451 -28.09 30.08 -56.30
C LYS A 451 -28.40 31.59 -56.26
N GLN A 452 -29.60 32.02 -56.65
CA GLN A 452 -30.03 33.42 -56.51
C GLN A 452 -30.84 33.71 -55.23
N LYS A 453 -31.45 32.69 -54.60
CA LYS A 453 -32.30 32.88 -53.40
C LYS A 453 -31.54 32.89 -52.07
N THR A 454 -30.34 32.32 -51.99
CA THR A 454 -29.51 32.39 -50.77
C THR A 454 -28.66 33.67 -50.67
N ALA A 455 -28.69 34.53 -51.69
CA ALA A 455 -27.93 35.80 -51.73
C ALA A 455 -28.80 37.07 -51.53
N LYS A 456 -30.09 36.95 -51.17
CA LYS A 456 -31.02 38.11 -51.12
C LYS A 456 -31.87 38.29 -49.85
N PHE A 457 -31.65 37.53 -48.78
CA PHE A 457 -32.31 37.80 -47.49
C PHE A 457 -31.46 38.70 -46.58
N HIS A 458 -31.36 39.96 -46.97
CA HIS A 458 -30.98 41.06 -46.10
C HIS A 458 -32.20 41.99 -45.92
N LYS A 459 -32.45 42.39 -44.67
CA LYS A 459 -33.21 43.58 -44.21
C LYS A 459 -34.74 43.48 -44.17
N LYS A 460 -35.29 43.41 -42.93
CA LYS A 460 -36.01 44.50 -42.20
C LYS A 460 -36.73 43.86 -40.97
N SER A 461 -36.33 44.12 -39.71
CA SER A 461 -36.58 45.29 -38.83
C SER A 461 -37.90 45.15 -38.02
N PRO A 462 -38.13 45.86 -36.89
CA PRO A 462 -37.30 46.07 -35.68
C PRO A 462 -38.11 46.06 -34.35
N ALA A 463 -37.42 46.03 -33.21
CA ALA A 463 -37.96 46.53 -31.93
C ALA A 463 -36.94 47.41 -31.18
N LEU A 464 -37.27 48.71 -31.16
CA LEU A 464 -37.09 49.71 -30.09
C LEU A 464 -35.65 50.08 -29.62
N LEU A 465 -35.12 51.27 -30.00
CA LEU A 465 -35.20 52.57 -29.28
C LEU A 465 -34.23 52.58 -28.07
N VAL A 466 -33.11 53.33 -27.96
CA VAL A 466 -32.91 54.80 -27.98
C VAL A 466 -31.39 55.09 -27.82
N MET A 467 -30.87 56.05 -28.62
CA MET A 467 -29.78 57.05 -28.39
C MET A 467 -28.47 56.68 -27.65
N ARG A 468 -27.27 57.16 -27.99
CA ARG A 468 -26.82 58.31 -28.81
C ARG A 468 -25.30 58.16 -29.06
N ASN A 469 -24.88 58.41 -30.31
CA ASN A 469 -23.70 59.16 -30.81
C ASN A 469 -22.51 59.40 -29.84
N SER A 470 -21.23 59.24 -30.20
CA SER A 470 -20.58 59.76 -31.41
C SER A 470 -19.09 59.33 -31.53
N LYS A 471 -18.66 59.13 -32.79
CA LYS A 471 -17.34 59.44 -33.40
C LYS A 471 -16.06 58.91 -32.74
N GLN A 472 -15.45 57.88 -33.34
CA GLN A 472 -14.28 57.97 -34.25
C GLN A 472 -12.97 58.46 -33.62
N ARG A 473 -12.07 57.52 -33.28
CA ARG A 473 -10.66 57.44 -33.72
C ARG A 473 -9.92 56.26 -33.06
N ILE A 474 -9.38 55.38 -33.90
CA ILE A 474 -8.05 54.73 -33.82
C ILE A 474 -7.66 54.10 -32.47
N SER A 475 -7.76 52.77 -32.37
CA SER A 475 -6.91 51.96 -31.50
C SER A 475 -6.84 50.51 -32.00
N GLY A 476 -5.65 50.08 -32.44
CA GLY A 476 -5.26 48.68 -32.38
C GLY A 476 -4.86 48.30 -30.95
N VAL A 477 -4.68 47.00 -30.72
CA VAL A 477 -4.46 46.32 -29.43
C VAL A 477 -5.76 45.91 -28.73
N ASP A 478 -6.18 44.66 -28.97
CA ASP A 478 -6.26 43.61 -27.93
C ASP A 478 -6.88 42.32 -28.50
N LYS A 479 -6.04 41.30 -28.67
CA LYS A 479 -6.43 39.90 -28.80
C LYS A 479 -5.82 39.14 -27.62
N GLN A 480 -6.46 39.24 -26.46
CA GLN A 480 -6.34 38.26 -25.38
C GLN A 480 -7.66 37.50 -25.30
N ASN A 481 -7.59 36.19 -25.61
CA ASN A 481 -8.43 35.10 -25.10
C ASN A 481 -8.33 33.89 -26.05
N GLU A 482 -7.13 33.31 -26.13
CA GLU A 482 -6.96 31.93 -26.56
C GLU A 482 -6.69 31.10 -25.31
N PHE A 483 -7.56 30.12 -25.07
CA PHE A 483 -7.50 29.18 -23.95
C PHE A 483 -6.10 28.56 -23.85
N GLU A 484 -5.41 28.77 -22.72
CA GLU A 484 -4.22 28.03 -22.33
C GLU A 484 -4.54 26.54 -22.29
N ILE A 485 -4.18 25.82 -23.36
CA ILE A 485 -4.21 24.37 -23.40
C ILE A 485 -3.20 23.87 -22.37
N ASN A 486 -3.71 23.16 -21.36
CA ASN A 486 -2.94 22.51 -20.29
C ASN A 486 -1.68 21.85 -20.88
N PRO A 487 -0.46 22.17 -20.40
CA PRO A 487 0.78 21.64 -20.95
C PRO A 487 0.82 20.11 -20.99
N ARG A 488 0.17 19.41 -20.05
CA ARG A 488 0.07 17.94 -20.03
C ARG A 488 -0.74 17.37 -21.20
N LEU A 489 -1.75 18.11 -21.65
CA LEU A 489 -2.53 17.81 -22.84
C LEU A 489 -1.69 17.98 -24.11
N ARG A 490 -0.76 18.94 -24.11
CA ARG A 490 0.19 19.18 -25.20
C ARG A 490 1.18 18.02 -25.34
N ASP A 491 1.73 17.52 -24.23
CA ASP A 491 2.62 16.35 -24.23
C ASP A 491 1.98 15.08 -24.80
N LEU A 492 0.68 14.88 -24.53
CA LEU A 492 -0.12 13.80 -25.10
C LEU A 492 -0.25 13.93 -26.61
N VAL A 493 -0.60 15.14 -27.07
CA VAL A 493 -0.74 15.47 -28.47
C VAL A 493 0.60 15.33 -29.21
N ASP A 494 1.71 15.72 -28.59
CA ASP A 494 3.04 15.65 -29.20
C ASP A 494 3.59 14.21 -29.25
N LEU A 495 3.25 13.35 -28.29
CA LEU A 495 3.53 11.91 -28.36
C LEU A 495 2.91 11.29 -29.62
N PHE A 496 1.66 11.65 -29.94
CA PHE A 496 0.98 11.21 -31.17
C PHE A 496 1.53 11.85 -32.46
N LYS A 497 2.26 12.98 -32.38
CA LYS A 497 2.91 13.61 -33.54
C LYS A 497 4.25 12.97 -33.91
N LYS A 498 5.05 12.58 -32.90
CA LYS A 498 6.38 11.98 -33.12
C LYS A 498 6.34 10.57 -33.74
N GLU A 499 5.21 9.88 -33.65
CA GLU A 499 5.03 8.54 -34.25
C GLU A 499 4.82 8.56 -35.78
N ASN A 500 4.74 9.74 -36.42
CA ASN A 500 4.56 9.87 -37.88
C ASN A 500 5.86 10.14 -38.67
N GLU A 501 7.01 10.07 -38.02
CA GLU A 501 8.33 10.18 -38.66
C GLU A 501 9.14 8.95 -38.25
N ILE A 502 9.34 7.98 -39.17
CA ILE A 502 10.54 7.13 -39.37
C ILE A 502 10.23 5.80 -40.10
N GLU A 503 10.84 5.71 -41.29
CA GLU A 503 11.44 4.61 -42.07
C GLU A 503 10.68 3.32 -42.45
N GLU A 504 10.47 3.22 -43.77
CA GLU A 504 10.30 1.98 -44.53
C GLU A 504 11.57 1.10 -44.43
N VAL A 505 11.44 -0.14 -43.94
CA VAL A 505 12.46 -1.19 -44.10
C VAL A 505 11.77 -2.52 -44.44
N PRO A 506 12.27 -3.31 -45.42
CA PRO A 506 11.48 -4.33 -46.11
C PRO A 506 11.44 -5.67 -45.38
N SER A 507 10.34 -6.40 -45.58
CA SER A 507 10.07 -7.75 -45.08
C SER A 507 11.03 -8.81 -45.68
N PRO A 508 11.46 -9.78 -44.85
CA PRO A 508 11.67 -11.14 -45.33
C PRO A 508 10.94 -12.21 -44.50
N LYS A 509 10.64 -13.29 -45.21
CA LYS A 509 9.95 -14.52 -44.81
C LYS A 509 10.82 -15.43 -43.92
N ASP A 510 10.14 -16.37 -43.31
CA ASP A 510 10.60 -17.68 -42.84
C ASP A 510 11.27 -17.78 -41.45
N SER A 511 10.41 -18.10 -40.48
CA SER A 511 10.49 -19.30 -39.64
C SER A 511 11.72 -19.54 -38.75
N ALA A 512 11.43 -19.37 -37.46
CA ALA A 512 11.58 -20.36 -36.38
C ALA A 512 12.96 -20.59 -35.73
N SER A 513 12.84 -20.76 -34.41
CA SER A 513 13.83 -21.19 -33.41
C SER A 513 14.88 -20.16 -33.00
N ILE A 514 14.80 -19.70 -31.75
CA ILE A 514 15.79 -20.02 -30.70
C ILE A 514 15.29 -19.49 -29.33
N LEU A 515 15.52 -20.36 -28.36
CA LEU A 515 15.26 -20.35 -26.92
C LEU A 515 15.83 -19.15 -26.13
N LEU A 516 15.20 -18.96 -24.96
CA LEU A 516 15.74 -18.57 -23.64
C LEU A 516 17.12 -17.90 -23.57
N GLU A 517 17.14 -16.72 -22.93
CA GLU A 517 18.15 -16.12 -22.03
C GLU A 517 18.12 -14.60 -22.28
N SER A 518 17.74 -13.72 -21.36
CA SER A 518 18.48 -13.29 -20.16
C SER A 518 17.87 -11.92 -19.80
N ALA A 519 17.44 -11.72 -18.56
CA ALA A 519 18.13 -10.92 -17.54
C ALA A 519 18.16 -9.40 -17.81
N SER A 520 17.74 -8.67 -16.76
CA SER A 520 18.00 -7.26 -16.47
C SER A 520 17.48 -6.21 -17.46
N ASN A 521 16.37 -5.57 -17.10
CA ASN A 521 16.25 -4.11 -17.16
C ASN A 521 15.31 -3.66 -16.05
N VAL A 522 15.91 -3.19 -14.95
CA VAL A 522 15.23 -2.52 -13.84
C VAL A 522 14.94 -1.10 -14.29
N GLU A 523 13.69 -0.79 -14.62
CA GLU A 523 13.24 0.59 -14.75
C GLU A 523 13.04 1.18 -13.33
N ILE A 524 14.05 1.90 -12.87
CA ILE A 524 13.93 2.85 -11.76
C ILE A 524 13.16 4.05 -12.31
N ILE A 525 11.87 4.18 -11.98
CA ILE A 525 11.08 5.39 -12.23
C ILE A 525 10.69 5.97 -10.88
N ASP A 526 11.19 7.17 -10.64
CA ASP A 526 10.90 8.08 -9.53
C ASP A 526 9.38 8.31 -9.39
N ASP A 527 8.80 7.83 -8.29
CA ASP A 527 7.39 8.01 -7.91
C ASP A 527 7.30 8.94 -6.68
N SER A 528 7.56 10.23 -6.90
CA SER A 528 7.24 11.29 -5.94
C SER A 528 5.91 11.98 -6.30
N ILE A 529 4.80 11.26 -6.16
CA ILE A 529 3.45 11.86 -6.17
C ILE A 529 2.67 11.33 -4.97
N GLN A 530 2.73 12.06 -3.86
CA GLN A 530 1.81 11.86 -2.73
C GLN A 530 0.41 12.33 -3.16
N SER A 531 -0.55 11.40 -3.17
CA SER A 531 -1.97 11.71 -3.36
C SER A 531 -2.52 12.43 -2.13
N PRO A 532 -3.24 13.58 -2.27
CA PRO A 532 -3.89 14.24 -1.14
C PRO A 532 -4.91 13.34 -0.42
N VAL A 533 -5.47 12.33 -1.11
CA VAL A 533 -6.40 11.36 -0.51
C VAL A 533 -5.70 10.39 0.45
N LEU A 534 -4.44 10.04 0.18
CA LEU A 534 -3.62 9.23 1.09
C LEU A 534 -3.24 10.03 2.34
N ASN A 535 -3.04 11.35 2.20
CA ASN A 535 -2.80 12.22 3.34
C ASN A 535 -4.01 12.31 4.26
N ASP A 536 -5.25 12.32 3.77
CA ASP A 536 -6.44 12.28 4.64
C ASP A 536 -6.58 10.95 5.39
N VAL A 537 -6.30 9.81 4.73
CA VAL A 537 -6.28 8.48 5.38
C VAL A 537 -5.15 8.37 6.40
N ARG A 538 -3.97 8.94 6.09
CA ARG A 538 -2.81 8.97 6.99
C ARG A 538 -3.03 9.93 8.17
N ASN A 539 -3.58 11.11 7.93
CA ASN A 539 -3.83 12.14 8.95
C ASN A 539 -4.92 11.75 9.95
N GLN A 540 -5.88 10.89 9.56
CA GLN A 540 -6.82 10.30 10.52
C GLN A 540 -6.17 9.26 11.44
N MET A 541 -5.05 8.63 11.04
CA MET A 541 -4.36 7.61 11.85
C MET A 541 -3.07 8.10 12.53
N SER A 542 -2.48 9.22 12.12
CA SER A 542 -1.17 9.68 12.60
C SER A 542 -1.20 10.82 13.63
N LYS A 543 -2.31 11.00 14.37
CA LYS A 543 -2.32 11.87 15.56
C LYS A 543 -1.64 11.20 16.75
N GLU A 544 -0.33 10.95 16.68
CA GLU A 544 0.54 10.73 17.84
C GLU A 544 2.04 10.78 17.45
N THR A 545 2.65 11.93 17.78
CA THR A 545 4.02 12.10 18.28
C THR A 545 5.22 12.22 17.29
N MET A 546 6.13 13.13 17.69
CA MET A 546 7.08 13.91 16.91
C MET A 546 8.49 13.31 16.70
N LEU A 547 9.08 13.72 15.58
CA LEU A 547 10.48 13.98 15.18
C LEU A 547 11.65 13.73 16.17
N VAL A 548 12.66 12.94 15.75
CA VAL A 548 14.12 13.16 15.91
C VAL A 548 14.86 12.40 14.78
N THR A 549 15.92 13.02 14.26
CA THR A 549 16.71 12.77 13.04
C THR A 549 18.00 11.95 13.22
N GLU A 550 18.48 11.35 12.12
CA GLU A 550 19.87 10.98 11.73
C GLU A 550 20.67 9.95 12.58
N SER A 551 21.58 9.10 12.09
CA SER A 551 22.13 8.74 10.77
C SER A 551 22.82 7.36 10.90
N LYS A 552 22.83 6.54 9.84
CA LYS A 552 23.39 5.17 9.82
C LYS A 552 24.84 5.15 9.34
N SER A 553 25.73 4.50 10.11
CA SER A 553 26.99 3.90 9.61
C SER A 553 27.21 2.56 10.31
N THR A 554 27.27 1.49 9.50
CA THR A 554 27.40 0.10 9.93
C THR A 554 28.88 -0.30 10.05
N LYS A 555 29.40 -0.32 11.28
CA LYS A 555 30.52 -1.19 11.68
C LYS A 555 30.02 -2.14 12.78
N LYS A 556 30.36 -3.42 12.67
CA LYS A 556 30.11 -4.42 13.73
C LYS A 556 30.57 -3.85 15.08
N PRO A 557 29.71 -3.76 16.11
CA PRO A 557 30.14 -3.28 17.40
C PRO A 557 31.03 -4.35 18.04
N SER A 558 32.32 -4.05 18.19
CA SER A 558 33.15 -4.79 19.14
C SER A 558 32.74 -4.38 20.56
N LEU A 559 32.67 -5.33 21.49
CA LEU A 559 32.39 -5.05 22.91
C LEU A 559 33.44 -4.14 23.58
N ALA A 560 34.50 -3.75 22.87
CA ALA A 560 35.63 -3.00 23.42
C ALA A 560 35.35 -1.53 23.77
N HIS A 561 34.15 -1.01 23.50
CA HIS A 561 33.84 0.42 23.68
C HIS A 561 32.81 0.76 24.77
N PHE A 562 32.31 -0.22 25.54
CA PHE A 562 31.41 0.08 26.66
C PHE A 562 32.21 0.33 27.95
N LYS A 563 32.70 1.56 28.11
CA LYS A 563 33.21 2.04 29.40
C LYS A 563 32.01 2.17 30.34
N ILE A 564 31.94 1.33 31.37
CA ILE A 564 30.88 1.41 32.38
C ILE A 564 30.91 2.80 32.99
N ALA A 565 29.79 3.52 32.97
CA ALA A 565 29.70 4.77 33.70
C ALA A 565 29.93 4.45 35.19
N GLU A 566 30.94 5.08 35.79
CA GLU A 566 31.30 4.90 37.21
C GLU A 566 30.09 5.07 38.14
N THR A 567 29.14 5.90 37.72
CA THR A 567 27.82 6.10 38.35
C THR A 567 27.00 4.81 38.46
N THR A 568 27.00 3.94 37.45
CA THR A 568 26.21 2.70 37.46
C THR A 568 26.83 1.67 38.42
N LEU A 569 28.16 1.60 38.48
CA LEU A 569 28.86 0.78 39.47
C LEU A 569 28.64 1.30 40.89
N GLN A 570 28.67 2.62 41.08
CA GLN A 570 28.41 3.24 42.36
C GLN A 570 26.97 2.96 42.84
N GLN A 571 25.98 3.08 41.96
CA GLN A 571 24.59 2.73 42.29
C GLN A 571 24.43 1.26 42.69
N CYS A 572 25.14 0.34 42.03
CA CYS A 572 25.14 -1.06 42.43
C CYS A 572 25.82 -1.27 43.79
N ALA A 573 26.92 -0.55 44.06
CA ALA A 573 27.62 -0.60 45.35
C ALA A 573 26.77 -0.04 46.49
N ASP A 574 26.05 1.07 46.27
CA ASP A 574 25.16 1.69 47.24
C ASP A 574 23.97 0.76 47.55
N LEU A 575 23.43 0.08 46.54
CA LEU A 575 22.38 -0.92 46.71
C LEU A 575 22.87 -2.14 47.51
N LEU A 576 24.08 -2.63 47.26
CA LEU A 576 24.67 -3.72 48.04
C LEU A 576 24.83 -3.34 49.52
N GLN A 577 25.17 -2.08 49.81
CA GLN A 577 25.26 -1.58 51.19
C GLN A 577 23.88 -1.47 51.88
N SER A 578 22.79 -1.36 51.11
CA SER A 578 21.42 -1.28 51.62
C SER A 578 20.76 -2.63 51.94
N LEU A 579 21.40 -3.75 51.59
CA LEU A 579 20.86 -5.09 51.86
C LEU A 579 20.98 -5.44 53.36
N PRO A 580 19.89 -5.85 54.04
CA PRO A 580 19.98 -6.29 55.42
C PRO A 580 20.83 -7.56 55.49
N ILE A 581 21.90 -7.51 56.29
CA ILE A 581 22.80 -8.64 56.53
C ILE A 581 22.00 -9.72 57.28
N ILE A 582 21.51 -10.73 56.56
CA ILE A 582 20.96 -11.94 57.17
C ILE A 582 22.15 -12.82 57.58
N THR A 583 22.66 -12.62 58.80
CA THR A 583 23.56 -13.59 59.43
C THR A 583 22.74 -14.82 59.81
N ARG A 584 22.76 -15.87 58.98
CA ARG A 584 22.43 -17.22 59.45
C ARG A 584 23.58 -17.68 60.35
N LYS A 585 23.37 -17.64 61.66
CA LYS A 585 24.11 -18.48 62.61
C LYS A 585 23.67 -19.92 62.36
N THR A 586 24.52 -20.72 61.72
CA THR A 586 24.50 -22.17 61.88
C THR A 586 25.35 -22.47 63.10
N ASP A 587 24.69 -22.75 64.22
CA ASP A 587 25.33 -23.37 65.38
C ASP A 587 25.79 -24.77 64.98
N ILE A 588 27.10 -24.93 64.85
CA ILE A 588 27.77 -26.23 64.88
C ILE A 588 28.05 -26.49 66.35
N GLY A 589 27.21 -27.30 66.98
CA GLY A 589 27.49 -27.90 68.27
C GLY A 589 28.24 -29.21 68.07
N ASP A 590 29.54 -29.17 68.29
CA ASP A 590 30.37 -30.35 68.55
C ASP A 590 30.21 -30.75 70.03
N GLY A 591 29.95 -32.04 70.29
CA GLY A 591 30.33 -32.71 71.55
C GLY A 591 29.19 -33.22 72.44
N VAL A 592 29.03 -34.55 72.41
CA VAL A 592 28.24 -35.47 73.28
C VAL A 592 26.76 -35.66 72.92
#